data_AF-A0A7S0SV36-F1
#
_entry.id   AF-A0A7S0SV36-F1
#
_cell.length_a   1.000
_cell.length_b   1.000
_cell.length_c   1.000
_cell.angle_alpha   90.00
_cell.angle_beta   90.00
_cell.angle_gamma   90.00
#
_symmetry.space_group_name_H-M   'P 1'
#
loop_
_entity.id
_entity.type
_entity.pdbx_description
1 polymer ?
#
loop_
_entity_poly.entity_id
_entity_poly.type
_entity_poly.pdbx_seq_one_letter_code
_entity_poly.pdbx_strand_id
1 'polypeptide(L)'
;NKLSYLLKYDISIKLTDITTLITNISNSLIQSNYHIKYQTNDHINKYIGCELSICTFGHVGDQNIHLNILLVNELTGWNDIEMITIVDEINDIVYSHVNQLNGSISAEHGIGQSKRKYLQLYKSTNELKLMKSIKEL
;
A
#
# COMPACT_ATOMS: atom_id res chain seq x y z
N ASN A 1 12.90 -17.38 15.47
CA ASN A 1 11.58 -16.70 15.43
C ASN A 1 11.33 -16.17 14.04
N LYS A 2 10.29 -16.66 13.36
CA LYS A 2 9.81 -16.08 12.09
C LYS A 2 9.16 -14.74 12.44
N LEU A 3 9.69 -13.64 11.90
CA LEU A 3 9.11 -12.31 12.06
C LEU A 3 8.05 -12.11 10.98
N SER A 4 6.86 -11.66 11.38
CA SER A 4 5.76 -11.32 10.47
C SER A 4 5.48 -9.82 10.58
N TYR A 5 5.09 -9.20 9.47
CA TYR A 5 4.81 -7.77 9.42
C TYR A 5 3.42 -7.53 8.82
N LEU A 6 2.59 -6.75 9.52
CA LEU A 6 1.21 -6.49 9.14
C LEU A 6 1.05 -5.04 8.67
N LEU A 7 0.71 -4.87 7.40
CA LEU A 7 0.31 -3.61 6.81
C LEU A 7 -1.21 -3.46 6.89
N LYS A 8 -1.65 -2.27 7.33
CA LYS A 8 -3.06 -1.95 7.53
C LYS A 8 -3.42 -0.72 6.71
N TYR A 9 -4.48 -0.85 5.93
CA TYR A 9 -4.99 0.18 5.05
C TYR A 9 -6.44 0.46 5.41
N ASP A 10 -6.76 1.74 5.57
CA ASP A 10 -8.10 2.27 5.76
C ASP A 10 -8.47 3.03 4.49
N ILE A 11 -9.35 2.45 3.69
CA ILE A 11 -9.67 2.90 2.33
C ILE A 11 -11.17 2.83 2.10
N SER A 12 -11.67 3.56 1.10
CA SER A 12 -13.06 3.38 0.64
C SER A 12 -13.11 3.06 -0.83
N ILE A 13 -14.02 2.16 -1.21
CA ILE A 13 -14.24 1.73 -2.60
C ILE A 13 -15.66 1.19 -2.74
N LYS A 14 -16.22 1.20 -3.95
CA LYS A 14 -17.51 0.56 -4.21
C LYS A 14 -17.50 -0.91 -3.84
N LEU A 15 -18.59 -1.36 -3.21
CA LEU A 15 -18.78 -2.75 -2.81
C LEU A 15 -18.61 -3.74 -3.98
N THR A 16 -19.02 -3.33 -5.19
CA THR A 16 -18.88 -4.12 -6.42
C THR A 16 -17.43 -4.33 -6.85
N ASP A 17 -16.53 -3.47 -6.40
CA ASP A 17 -15.15 -3.42 -6.88
C ASP A 17 -14.17 -4.10 -5.90
N ILE A 18 -14.64 -4.57 -4.73
CA ILE A 18 -13.80 -5.20 -3.70
C ILE A 18 -13.06 -6.42 -4.26
N THR A 19 -13.77 -7.34 -4.90
CA THR A 19 -13.16 -8.54 -5.46
C THR A 19 -12.13 -8.20 -6.53
N THR A 20 -12.41 -7.20 -7.36
CA THR A 20 -11.48 -6.67 -8.37
C THR A 20 -10.24 -6.08 -7.71
N LEU A 21 -10.41 -5.26 -6.67
CA LEU A 21 -9.30 -4.66 -5.92
C LEU A 21 -8.39 -5.74 -5.32
N ILE A 22 -8.96 -6.70 -4.61
CA ILE A 22 -8.19 -7.79 -3.98
C ILE A 22 -7.46 -8.61 -5.04
N THR A 23 -8.13 -8.95 -6.13
CA THR A 23 -7.54 -9.74 -7.23
C THR A 23 -6.39 -8.98 -7.90
N ASN A 24 -6.58 -7.69 -8.19
CA ASN A 24 -5.55 -6.87 -8.83
C ASN A 24 -4.34 -6.66 -7.93
N ILE A 25 -4.55 -6.35 -6.64
CA ILE A 25 -3.45 -6.24 -5.66
C ILE A 25 -2.73 -7.58 -5.54
N SER A 26 -3.45 -8.68 -5.39
CA SER A 26 -2.85 -10.03 -5.30
C SER A 26 -2.01 -10.33 -6.53
N ASN A 27 -2.54 -10.10 -7.73
CA ASN A 27 -1.82 -10.31 -8.99
C ASN A 27 -0.61 -9.40 -9.11
N SER A 28 -0.72 -8.12 -8.77
CA SER A 28 0.42 -7.19 -8.80
C SER A 28 1.49 -7.59 -7.80
N LEU A 29 1.14 -8.06 -6.60
CA LEU A 29 2.09 -8.54 -5.59
C LEU A 29 2.76 -9.87 -6.03
N ILE A 30 2.01 -10.79 -6.63
CA ILE A 30 2.55 -12.04 -7.19
C ILE A 30 3.45 -11.76 -8.39
N GLN A 31 3.05 -10.87 -9.30
CA GLN A 31 3.84 -10.49 -10.48
C GLN A 31 5.10 -9.71 -10.08
N SER A 32 5.02 -8.92 -9.01
CA SER A 32 6.19 -8.23 -8.49
C SER A 32 7.17 -9.17 -7.80
N ASN A 33 6.80 -10.43 -7.52
CA ASN A 33 7.63 -11.57 -7.08
C ASN A 33 9.09 -11.19 -6.73
N TYR A 34 9.24 -10.43 -5.65
CA TYR A 34 10.43 -10.00 -4.92
C TYR A 34 11.80 -10.08 -5.63
N HIS A 35 11.90 -9.67 -6.90
CA HIS A 35 13.14 -9.33 -7.57
C HIS A 35 13.57 -7.91 -7.21
N ILE A 36 13.60 -7.61 -5.90
CA ILE A 36 14.18 -6.36 -5.45
C ILE A 36 15.69 -6.52 -5.54
N LYS A 37 16.24 -6.06 -6.68
CA LYS A 37 17.69 -5.91 -6.85
C LYS A 37 18.17 -4.87 -5.83
N TYR A 38 18.68 -5.32 -4.70
CA TYR A 38 19.61 -4.51 -3.93
C TYR A 38 21.04 -4.90 -4.26
N GLN A 39 21.79 -3.91 -4.72
CA GLN A 39 23.23 -4.02 -4.90
C GLN A 39 23.87 -3.73 -3.55
N THR A 40 24.26 -4.79 -2.84
CA THR A 40 25.28 -4.70 -1.78
C THR A 40 26.62 -5.13 -2.37
N ASN A 41 27.72 -4.64 -1.79
CA ASN A 41 29.07 -4.86 -2.32
C ASN A 41 29.56 -6.31 -2.27
N ASP A 42 28.74 -7.29 -1.85
CA ASP A 42 29.11 -8.70 -1.73
C ASP A 42 28.02 -9.62 -2.29
N HIS A 43 28.42 -10.45 -3.25
CA HIS A 43 27.58 -11.22 -4.19
C HIS A 43 26.76 -12.37 -3.58
N ILE A 44 25.64 -12.11 -2.90
CA ILE A 44 24.65 -13.16 -2.57
C ILE A 44 23.23 -12.68 -2.90
N ASN A 45 22.66 -13.21 -3.98
CA ASN A 45 21.25 -13.03 -4.33
C ASN A 45 20.38 -13.79 -3.34
N LYS A 46 19.83 -13.11 -2.33
CA LYS A 46 18.83 -13.69 -1.42
C LYS A 46 17.43 -13.44 -1.98
N TYR A 47 16.79 -14.49 -2.47
CA TYR A 47 15.39 -14.46 -2.90
C TYR A 47 14.51 -14.55 -1.65
N ILE A 48 13.51 -13.68 -1.51
CA ILE A 48 12.53 -13.75 -0.43
C ILE A 48 11.29 -14.49 -0.96
N GLY A 49 11.06 -15.70 -0.47
CA GLY A 49 9.79 -16.40 -0.58
C GLY A 49 8.85 -15.93 0.53
N CYS A 50 8.37 -14.68 0.44
CA CYS A 50 7.37 -14.18 1.39
C CYS A 50 6.01 -14.73 0.99
N GLU A 51 5.39 -15.49 1.89
CA GLU A 51 3.99 -15.86 1.72
C GLU A 51 3.13 -14.63 2.10
N LEU A 52 2.15 -14.32 1.27
CA LEU A 52 1.31 -13.13 1.39
C LEU A 52 -0.10 -13.54 1.75
N SER A 53 -0.64 -12.95 2.81
CA SER A 53 -2.05 -13.13 3.18
C SER A 53 -2.77 -11.79 3.18
N ILE A 54 -3.82 -11.69 2.38
CA ILE A 54 -4.67 -10.49 2.30
C ILE A 54 -5.99 -10.78 3.00
N CYS A 55 -6.39 -9.88 3.90
CA CYS A 55 -7.66 -9.95 4.62
C CYS A 55 -8.38 -8.60 4.52
N THR A 56 -9.65 -8.62 4.16
CA THR A 56 -10.48 -7.41 4.04
C THR A 56 -11.75 -7.53 4.87
N PHE A 57 -12.07 -6.48 5.62
CA PHE A 57 -13.32 -6.34 6.38
C PHE A 57 -13.69 -4.86 6.44
N GLY A 58 -14.95 -4.52 6.73
CA GLY A 58 -15.32 -3.12 6.76
C GLY A 58 -16.82 -2.89 6.90
N HIS A 59 -17.21 -1.64 6.79
CA HIS A 59 -18.58 -1.18 6.91
C HIS A 59 -19.24 -1.17 5.53
N VAL A 60 -20.13 -2.13 5.30
CA VAL A 60 -20.84 -2.25 4.02
C VAL A 60 -21.72 -1.02 3.73
N GLY A 61 -22.22 -0.34 4.77
CA GLY A 61 -23.16 0.77 4.65
C GLY A 61 -22.55 2.08 4.13
N ASP A 62 -21.26 2.32 4.35
CA ASP A 62 -20.57 3.56 3.98
C ASP A 62 -19.39 3.34 3.03
N GLN A 63 -19.18 2.09 2.60
CA GLN A 63 -18.12 1.67 1.68
C GLN A 63 -16.69 1.83 2.24
N ASN A 64 -16.53 1.97 3.56
CA ASN A 64 -15.23 1.90 4.21
C ASN A 64 -14.75 0.45 4.36
N ILE A 65 -13.49 0.19 4.01
CA ILE A 65 -12.83 -1.11 4.06
C ILE A 65 -11.47 -0.97 4.74
N HIS A 66 -11.25 -1.87 5.71
CA HIS A 66 -9.94 -2.21 6.24
C HIS A 66 -9.33 -3.33 5.40
N LEU A 67 -8.28 -3.00 4.67
CA LEU A 67 -7.45 -3.96 3.94
C LEU A 67 -6.18 -4.22 4.75
N ASN A 68 -5.95 -5.48 5.08
CA ASN A 68 -4.77 -5.94 5.81
C ASN A 68 -3.94 -6.84 4.91
N ILE A 69 -2.64 -6.55 4.81
CA ILE A 69 -1.66 -7.35 4.08
C ILE A 69 -0.63 -7.85 5.08
N LEU A 70 -0.59 -9.17 5.27
CA LEU A 70 0.34 -9.82 6.17
C LEU A 70 1.50 -10.42 5.35
N LEU A 71 2.71 -9.97 5.68
CA LEU A 71 3.96 -10.54 5.20
C LEU A 71 4.37 -11.66 6.16
N VAL A 72 4.28 -12.93 5.73
CA VAL A 72 4.71 -14.09 6.55
C VAL A 72 5.98 -14.73 6.00
N ASN A 73 6.83 -15.16 6.94
CA ASN A 73 8.12 -15.83 6.75
C ASN A 73 9.18 -15.00 6.00
N GLU A 74 10.44 -15.15 6.42
CA GLU A 74 11.64 -14.61 5.74
C GLU A 74 12.00 -13.13 5.91
N LEU A 75 11.35 -12.37 6.80
CA LEU A 75 11.86 -11.03 7.20
C LEU A 75 13.08 -11.10 8.14
N THR A 76 13.45 -12.30 8.61
CA THR A 76 14.61 -12.47 9.49
C THR A 76 15.89 -12.12 8.73
N GLY A 77 16.56 -11.06 9.20
CA GLY A 77 17.79 -10.52 8.61
C GLY A 77 17.58 -9.33 7.67
N TRP A 78 16.34 -8.84 7.51
CA TRP A 78 16.09 -7.57 6.85
C TRP A 78 16.52 -6.40 7.74
N ASN A 79 17.12 -5.40 7.13
CA ASN A 79 17.40 -4.12 7.77
C ASN A 79 16.23 -3.12 7.58
N ASP A 80 16.29 -2.00 8.29
CA ASP A 80 15.24 -0.98 8.26
C ASP A 80 15.00 -0.40 6.84
N ILE A 81 16.04 -0.29 6.02
CA ILE A 81 15.94 0.27 4.65
C ILE A 81 15.16 -0.71 3.76
N GLU A 82 15.49 -1.99 3.81
CA GLU A 82 14.78 -3.03 3.06
C GLU A 82 13.30 -3.06 3.47
N MET A 83 13.03 -2.96 4.78
CA MET A 83 11.66 -2.87 5.30
C MET A 83 10.92 -1.62 4.81
N ILE A 84 11.55 -0.46 4.83
CA ILE A 84 10.94 0.78 4.35
C ILE A 84 10.61 0.68 2.86
N THR A 85 11.54 0.18 2.04
CA THR A 85 11.29 0.11 0.60
C THR A 85 10.19 -0.86 0.24
N ILE A 86 10.15 -2.06 0.83
CA ILE A 86 9.03 -2.98 0.52
C ILE A 86 7.68 -2.39 0.94
N VAL A 87 7.63 -1.72 2.09
CA VAL A 87 6.39 -1.08 2.55
C VAL A 87 5.98 0.02 1.58
N ASP A 88 6.93 0.80 1.08
CA ASP A 88 6.66 1.84 0.07
C ASP A 88 6.18 1.26 -1.26
N GLU A 89 6.77 0.17 -1.75
CA GLU A 89 6.31 -0.52 -2.96
C GLU A 89 4.89 -1.08 -2.82
N ILE A 90 4.60 -1.74 -1.69
CA ILE A 90 3.26 -2.25 -1.41
C ILE A 90 2.26 -1.09 -1.31
N ASN A 91 2.63 0.02 -0.68
CA ASN A 91 1.79 1.21 -0.62
C ASN A 91 1.50 1.77 -2.03
N ASP A 92 2.50 1.83 -2.90
CA ASP A 92 2.33 2.29 -4.29
C ASP A 92 1.37 1.38 -5.07
N ILE A 93 1.49 0.06 -4.91
CA ILE A 93 0.56 -0.92 -5.51
C ILE A 93 -0.86 -0.73 -4.97
N VAL A 94 -1.03 -0.71 -3.64
CA VAL A 94 -2.35 -0.60 -3.01
C VAL A 94 -3.02 0.70 -3.41
N TYR A 95 -2.36 1.84 -3.23
CA TYR A 95 -2.96 3.14 -3.51
C TYR A 95 -3.15 3.38 -5.01
N SER A 96 -2.29 2.87 -5.90
CA SER A 96 -2.57 2.98 -7.35
C SER A 96 -3.84 2.23 -7.76
N HIS A 97 -4.05 1.01 -7.27
CA HIS A 97 -5.27 0.23 -7.55
C HIS A 97 -6.53 0.85 -6.93
N VAL A 98 -6.44 1.38 -5.70
CA VAL A 98 -7.55 2.12 -5.09
C VAL A 98 -7.91 3.34 -5.95
N ASN A 99 -6.91 4.08 -6.47
CA ASN A 99 -7.14 5.24 -7.32
C ASN A 99 -7.82 4.85 -8.65
N GLN A 100 -7.37 3.78 -9.29
CA GLN A 100 -7.93 3.29 -10.56
C GLN A 100 -9.40 2.92 -10.43
N LEU A 101 -9.83 2.46 -9.26
CA LEU A 101 -11.22 2.12 -8.95
C LEU A 101 -12.00 3.30 -8.36
N ASN A 102 -11.46 4.53 -8.45
CA ASN A 102 -12.06 5.76 -7.94
C ASN A 102 -12.39 5.70 -6.43
N GLY A 103 -11.57 4.98 -5.66
CA GLY A 103 -11.67 4.91 -4.20
C GLY A 103 -10.96 6.06 -3.48
N SER A 104 -10.94 6.02 -2.16
CA SER A 104 -10.15 6.92 -1.29
C SER A 104 -9.07 6.14 -0.55
N ILE A 105 -7.87 6.72 -0.41
CA ILE A 105 -6.77 6.18 0.42
C ILE A 105 -6.95 6.40 1.92
N SER A 106 -7.98 7.14 2.30
CA SER A 106 -8.29 7.41 3.70
C SER A 106 -9.77 7.65 3.83
N ALA A 107 -10.45 6.74 4.52
CA ALA A 107 -11.85 6.93 4.89
C ALA A 107 -11.94 7.72 6.20
N GLU A 108 -11.08 7.38 7.18
CA GLU A 108 -11.18 7.93 8.54
C GLU A 108 -9.86 8.56 9.04
N HIS A 109 -8.71 8.01 8.66
CA HIS A 109 -7.42 8.38 9.28
C HIS A 109 -6.74 9.64 8.69
N GLY A 110 -7.34 10.28 7.69
CA GLY A 110 -6.76 11.45 7.01
C GLY A 110 -5.46 11.16 6.24
N ILE A 111 -4.79 12.21 5.74
CA ILE A 111 -3.59 12.09 4.88
C ILE A 111 -2.28 12.15 5.68
N GLY A 112 -2.18 13.08 6.64
CA GLY A 112 -0.98 13.27 7.46
C GLY A 112 0.31 13.46 6.63
N GLN A 113 1.44 13.07 7.22
CA GLN A 113 2.73 12.99 6.49
C GLN A 113 2.85 11.69 5.71
N SER A 114 2.32 10.59 6.24
CA SER A 114 2.48 9.23 5.71
C SER A 114 1.87 9.05 4.32
N LYS A 115 0.71 9.67 4.04
CA LYS A 115 0.05 9.56 2.73
C LYS A 115 0.25 10.78 1.84
N ARG A 116 1.08 11.74 2.25
CA ARG A 116 1.26 13.03 1.55
C ARG A 116 1.74 12.85 0.11
N LYS A 117 2.66 11.91 -0.14
CA LYS A 117 3.19 11.64 -1.49
C LYS A 117 2.10 11.17 -2.46
N TYR A 118 1.10 10.46 -1.95
CA TYR A 118 -0.02 9.95 -2.75
C TYR A 118 -1.10 10.98 -3.04
N LEU A 119 -1.15 12.09 -2.30
CA LEU A 119 -2.20 13.10 -2.47
C LEU A 119 -2.29 13.61 -3.92
N GLN A 120 -1.16 13.65 -4.64
CA GLN A 120 -1.10 14.07 -6.04
C GLN A 120 -1.80 13.11 -7.01
N LEU A 121 -1.96 11.84 -6.63
CA LEU A 121 -2.71 10.86 -7.42
C LEU A 121 -4.22 11.05 -7.28
N TYR A 122 -4.67 11.60 -6.15
CA TYR A 122 -6.08 11.69 -5.76
C TYR A 122 -6.68 13.09 -5.87
N LYS A 123 -5.85 14.09 -6.15
CA LYS A 123 -6.26 15.49 -6.24
C LYS A 123 -5.71 16.11 -7.50
N SER A 124 -6.57 16.85 -8.19
CA SER A 124 -6.17 17.64 -9.34
C SER A 124 -5.17 18.71 -8.94
N THR A 125 -4.37 19.16 -9.90
CA THR A 125 -3.42 20.27 -9.71
C THR A 125 -4.11 21.52 -9.19
N ASN A 126 -5.37 21.77 -9.59
CA ASN A 126 -6.14 22.93 -9.13
C ASN A 126 -6.58 22.79 -7.66
N GLU A 127 -7.06 21.62 -7.24
CA GLU A 127 -7.36 21.36 -5.83
C GLU A 127 -6.12 21.51 -4.95
N LEU A 128 -4.99 20.95 -5.38
CA LEU A 128 -3.72 21.05 -4.64
C LEU A 128 -3.24 22.50 -4.52
N LYS A 129 -3.37 23.30 -5.59
CA LYS A 129 -3.06 24.74 -5.55
C LYS A 129 -3.96 25.46 -4.56
N LEU A 130 -5.27 25.21 -4.61
CA LEU A 130 -6.24 25.80 -3.70
C LEU A 130 -5.91 25.47 -2.23
N MET A 131 -5.62 24.20 -1.94
CA MET A 131 -5.23 23.77 -0.59
C MET A 131 -3.98 24.49 -0.09
N LYS A 132 -2.97 24.69 -0.96
CA LYS A 132 -1.76 25.45 -0.62
C LYS A 132 -2.07 26.93 -0.38
N SER A 133 -2.85 27.56 -1.26
CA SER A 133 -3.23 28.97 -1.11
C SER A 133 -3.96 29.21 0.22
N ILE A 134 -4.90 28.32 0.61
CA ILE A 134 -5.58 28.42 1.90
C ILE A 134 -4.59 28.26 3.07
N LYS A 135 -3.58 27.40 2.94
CA LYS A 135 -2.57 27.19 3.98
C LYS A 135 -1.64 28.40 4.19
N GLU A 136 -1.53 29.26 3.18
CA GLU A 136 -0.70 30.47 3.15
C GLU A 136 -1.46 31.76 3.52
N LEU A 137 -2.79 31.68 3.73
CA LEU A 137 -3.60 32.75 4.33
C LEU A 137 -3.33 32.88 5.83
#